data_AF-F7XMX7-F1
#
_entry.id   AF-F7XMX7-F1
#
_cell.length_a   1.000
_cell.length_b   1.000
_cell.length_c   1.000
_cell.angle_alpha   90.00
_cell.angle_beta   90.00
_cell.angle_gamma   90.00
#
_symmetry.space_group_name_H-M   'P 1'
#
loop_
_entity.id
_entity.type
_entity.pdbx_description
1 polymer ?
#
loop_
_entity_poly.entity_id
_entity_poly.type
_entity_poly.pdbx_seq_one_letter_code
_entity_poly.pdbx_strand_id
1 'polypeptide(L)'
;MESFFVKNTKILTPSEYNILLDDINNPIQRRRFLILFWSGMRYQEFLRFHNNPEWYLRKRNTIHLPVHSTKKMKRRQIERYIYPLPDLMSEIITQFFDDPKPPSLQGWNQNLKRWGAESGIDIKGLSAKSTRKSIESWLIVAGMPLNIVYLRQGHTELTSLKHYQGLPFTDTEKQEIKKMLSFCL
;
A
#
# COMPACT_ATOMS: atom_id res chain seq x y z
N MET A 1 9.62 -9.69 17.12
CA MET A 1 9.48 -10.25 15.76
C MET A 1 10.67 -9.80 14.94
N GLU A 2 11.30 -10.71 14.20
CA GLU A 2 12.43 -10.34 13.33
C GLU A 2 11.93 -9.56 12.10
N SER A 3 12.60 -8.45 11.81
CA SER A 3 12.25 -7.62 10.66
C SER A 3 12.96 -8.07 9.40
N PHE A 4 12.26 -8.04 8.27
CA PHE A 4 12.85 -8.30 6.96
C PHE A 4 12.53 -7.18 5.96
N PHE A 5 13.38 -7.08 4.93
CA PHE A 5 13.47 -5.90 4.08
C PHE A 5 13.51 -6.26 2.60
N VAL A 6 12.90 -5.42 1.76
CA VAL A 6 13.10 -5.46 0.31
C VAL A 6 13.69 -4.14 -0.16
N LYS A 7 14.95 -4.18 -0.62
CA LYS A 7 15.72 -2.99 -1.04
C LYS A 7 15.74 -1.92 0.07
N ASN A 8 16.19 -2.32 1.26
CA ASN A 8 16.28 -1.49 2.47
C ASN A 8 14.95 -0.89 2.97
N THR A 9 13.82 -1.38 2.46
CA THR A 9 12.49 -0.97 2.93
C THR A 9 11.88 -2.10 3.74
N LYS A 10 11.43 -1.79 4.95
CA LYS A 10 10.76 -2.74 5.83
C LYS A 10 9.46 -3.23 5.20
N ILE A 11 9.23 -4.53 5.27
CA ILE A 11 7.95 -5.16 4.97
C ILE A 11 7.18 -5.32 6.28
N LEU A 12 5.92 -4.92 6.28
CA LEU A 12 5.02 -5.09 7.41
C LEU A 12 4.47 -6.51 7.40
N THR A 13 4.60 -7.19 8.53
CA THR A 13 3.83 -8.42 8.80
C THR A 13 2.37 -8.07 9.11
N PRO A 14 1.44 -9.03 9.09
CA PRO A 14 0.05 -8.77 9.50
C PRO A 14 -0.07 -8.17 10.89
N SER A 15 0.70 -8.70 11.86
CA SER A 15 0.73 -8.15 13.21
C SER A 15 1.23 -6.71 13.23
N GLU A 16 2.32 -6.39 12.53
CA GLU A 16 2.85 -5.02 12.48
C GLU A 16 1.90 -4.05 11.77
N TYR A 17 1.20 -4.51 10.73
CA TYR A 17 0.16 -3.74 10.08
C TYR A 17 -0.98 -3.41 11.05
N ASN A 18 -1.47 -4.39 11.80
CA ASN A 18 -2.57 -4.19 12.75
C ASN A 18 -2.16 -3.25 13.89
N ILE A 19 -0.98 -3.48 14.48
CA ILE A 19 -0.44 -2.63 15.55
C ILE A 19 -0.29 -1.17 15.06
N LEU A 20 0.34 -0.95 13.89
CA LEU A 20 0.45 0.40 13.32
C LEU A 20 -0.92 1.02 13.09
N LEU A 21 -1.87 0.25 12.55
CA LEU A 21 -3.20 0.75 12.26
C LEU A 21 -3.87 1.23 13.56
N ASP A 22 -3.78 0.45 14.64
CA ASP A 22 -4.37 0.72 15.95
C ASP A 22 -3.72 1.90 16.69
N ASP A 23 -2.41 2.11 16.55
CA ASP A 23 -1.72 3.28 17.11
C ASP A 23 -2.08 4.60 16.38
N ILE A 24 -2.62 4.53 15.16
CA ILE A 24 -3.06 5.73 14.43
C ILE A 24 -4.44 6.17 14.94
N ASN A 25 -4.43 6.87 16.08
CA ASN A 25 -5.63 7.40 16.74
C ASN A 25 -6.36 8.49 15.92
N ASN A 26 -5.64 9.22 15.07
CA ASN A 26 -6.25 10.26 14.25
C ASN A 26 -7.00 9.63 13.05
N PRO A 27 -8.34 9.81 12.92
CA PRO A 27 -9.13 9.14 11.90
C PRO A 27 -8.72 9.50 10.46
N ILE A 28 -8.32 10.75 10.23
CA ILE A 28 -7.81 11.21 8.92
C ILE A 28 -6.51 10.46 8.58
N GLN A 29 -5.58 10.39 9.53
CA GLN A 29 -4.32 9.66 9.30
C GLN A 29 -4.54 8.16 9.12
N ARG A 30 -5.50 7.57 9.85
CA ARG A 30 -5.87 6.16 9.73
C ARG A 30 -6.42 5.84 8.34
N ARG A 31 -7.33 6.68 7.82
CA ARG A 31 -7.80 6.59 6.42
C ARG A 31 -6.66 6.66 5.41
N ARG A 32 -5.74 7.62 5.58
CA ARG A 32 -4.58 7.77 4.67
C ARG A 32 -3.69 6.52 4.68
N PHE A 33 -3.45 5.93 5.85
CA PHE A 33 -2.70 4.68 5.96
C PHE A 33 -3.40 3.53 5.24
N LEU A 34 -4.71 3.36 5.46
CA LEU A 34 -5.53 2.35 4.79
C LEU A 34 -5.49 2.51 3.26
N ILE A 35 -5.67 3.73 2.75
CA ILE A 35 -5.59 4.00 1.31
C ILE A 35 -4.20 3.67 0.78
N LEU A 36 -3.12 4.13 1.42
CA LEU A 36 -1.76 3.87 0.97
C LEU A 36 -1.41 2.37 0.98
N PHE A 37 -1.84 1.65 2.01
CA PHE A 37 -1.61 0.21 2.14
C PHE A 37 -2.42 -0.55 1.10
N TRP A 38 -3.74 -0.43 1.11
CA TRP A 38 -4.58 -1.23 0.22
C TRP A 38 -4.38 -0.85 -1.23
N SER A 39 -4.18 0.41 -1.60
CA SER A 39 -3.95 0.76 -3.01
C SER A 39 -2.55 0.39 -3.51
N GLY A 40 -1.54 0.34 -2.63
CA GLY A 40 -0.14 0.21 -3.04
C GLY A 40 0.36 1.37 -3.91
N MET A 41 -0.31 2.53 -3.87
CA MET A 41 0.15 3.72 -4.57
C MET A 41 1.51 4.18 -4.07
N ARG A 42 2.29 4.80 -4.95
CA ARG A 42 3.42 5.62 -4.53
C ARG A 42 2.87 6.86 -3.84
N TYR A 43 3.60 7.36 -2.85
CA TYR A 43 3.14 8.53 -2.11
C TYR A 43 2.82 9.75 -3.00
N GLN A 44 3.58 9.96 -4.08
CA GLN A 44 3.32 11.03 -5.05
C GLN A 44 2.04 10.81 -5.87
N GLU A 45 1.66 9.56 -6.15
CA GLU A 45 0.38 9.25 -6.81
C GLU A 45 -0.77 9.47 -5.83
N PHE A 46 -0.60 9.07 -4.57
CA PHE A 46 -1.56 9.32 -3.48
C PHE A 46 -1.83 10.81 -3.26
N LEU A 47 -0.79 11.66 -3.28
CA LEU A 47 -0.96 13.11 -3.19
C LEU A 47 -1.76 13.69 -4.36
N ARG A 48 -1.60 13.15 -5.57
CA ARG A 48 -2.38 13.59 -6.74
C ARG A 48 -3.80 13.08 -6.66
N PHE A 49 -3.97 11.81 -6.29
CA PHE A 49 -5.27 11.18 -6.14
C PHE A 49 -6.21 12.01 -5.25
N HIS A 50 -5.71 12.57 -4.14
CA HIS A 50 -6.48 13.49 -3.29
C HIS A 50 -7.12 14.67 -4.05
N ASN A 51 -6.43 15.21 -5.06
CA ASN A 51 -6.92 16.33 -5.88
C ASN A 51 -7.67 15.89 -7.15
N ASN A 52 -7.88 14.58 -7.35
CA ASN A 52 -8.49 14.04 -8.57
C ASN A 52 -9.54 12.95 -8.21
N PRO A 53 -10.68 13.33 -7.61
CA PRO A 53 -11.73 12.38 -7.21
C PRO A 53 -12.27 11.53 -8.37
N GLU A 54 -12.25 12.07 -9.59
CA GLU A 54 -12.69 11.39 -10.82
C GLU A 54 -11.85 10.16 -11.18
N TRP A 55 -10.66 10.01 -10.57
CA TRP A 55 -9.84 8.80 -10.70
C TRP A 55 -10.44 7.61 -9.96
N TYR A 56 -11.41 7.83 -9.05
CA TYR A 56 -12.08 6.75 -8.36
C TYR A 56 -13.37 6.32 -9.07
N LEU A 57 -13.35 5.10 -9.61
CA LEU A 57 -14.51 4.47 -10.24
C LEU A 57 -15.39 3.82 -9.17
N ARG A 58 -16.18 4.63 -8.46
CA ARG A 58 -16.97 4.24 -7.28
C ARG A 58 -17.80 2.97 -7.47
N LYS A 59 -18.53 2.86 -8.58
CA LYS A 59 -19.37 1.67 -8.89
C LYS A 59 -18.57 0.36 -9.01
N ARG A 60 -17.27 0.44 -9.28
CA ARG A 60 -16.37 -0.71 -9.46
C ARG A 60 -15.39 -0.88 -8.30
N ASN A 61 -15.48 -0.04 -7.26
CA ASN A 61 -14.49 0.05 -6.19
C ASN A 61 -13.03 0.00 -6.70
N THR A 62 -12.73 0.81 -7.72
CA THR A 62 -11.46 0.74 -8.46
C THR A 62 -10.84 2.13 -8.57
N ILE A 63 -9.53 2.23 -8.35
CA ILE A 63 -8.78 3.48 -8.62
C ILE A 63 -8.13 3.36 -9.99
N HIS A 64 -8.45 4.30 -10.89
CA HIS A 64 -7.82 4.46 -12.18
C HIS A 64 -6.73 5.54 -12.07
N LEU A 65 -5.46 5.15 -12.23
CA LEU A 65 -4.34 6.08 -12.26
C LEU A 65 -3.95 6.37 -13.72
N PRO A 66 -4.30 7.56 -14.25
CA PRO A 66 -4.01 7.91 -15.63
C PRO A 66 -2.53 8.24 -15.83
N VAL A 67 -2.14 8.43 -17.08
CA VAL A 67 -0.78 8.76 -17.52
C VAL A 67 -0.09 9.85 -16.70
N HIS A 68 -0.79 10.95 -16.50
CA HIS A 68 -0.27 12.13 -15.82
C HIS A 68 -0.21 11.96 -14.29
N SER A 69 -0.64 10.82 -13.73
CA SER A 69 -0.44 10.48 -12.32
C SER A 69 1.04 10.25 -11.97
N THR A 70 1.89 9.94 -12.97
CA THR A 70 3.32 9.66 -12.80
C THR A 70 4.18 10.71 -13.51
N LYS A 71 5.09 11.40 -12.80
CA LYS A 71 6.04 12.37 -13.39
C LYS A 71 7.35 11.73 -13.91
N LYS A 72 7.55 10.41 -13.73
CA LYS A 72 8.80 9.74 -14.17
C LYS A 72 8.75 9.43 -15.66
N MET A 73 9.44 10.27 -16.44
CA MET A 73 9.55 10.26 -17.90
C MET A 73 9.95 8.93 -18.57
N LYS A 74 10.51 7.96 -17.83
CA LYS A 74 11.10 6.71 -18.37
C LYS A 74 10.29 5.42 -18.17
N ARG A 75 9.05 5.45 -17.67
CA ARG A 75 8.25 4.22 -17.52
C ARG A 75 7.24 4.04 -18.65
N ARG A 76 7.32 2.89 -19.32
CA ARG A 76 6.45 2.48 -20.45
C ARG A 76 5.02 2.11 -20.06
N GLN A 77 4.76 1.78 -18.79
CA GLN A 77 3.39 1.56 -18.31
C GLN A 77 2.88 2.83 -17.66
N ILE A 78 1.99 3.50 -18.38
CA ILE A 78 1.66 4.91 -18.18
C ILE A 78 0.33 5.04 -17.41
N GLU A 79 -0.63 4.16 -17.69
CA GLU A 79 -1.95 4.06 -17.04
C GLU A 79 -2.10 2.72 -16.32
N ARG A 80 -2.80 2.69 -15.18
CA ARG A 80 -3.18 1.43 -14.52
C ARG A 80 -4.44 1.53 -13.68
N TYR A 81 -5.08 0.38 -13.52
CA TYR A 81 -6.18 0.20 -12.58
C TYR A 81 -5.67 -0.50 -11.33
N ILE A 82 -6.10 -0.04 -10.16
CA ILE A 82 -5.85 -0.65 -8.87
C ILE A 82 -7.13 -1.33 -8.42
N TYR A 83 -7.13 -2.66 -8.53
CA TYR A 83 -8.20 -3.56 -8.13
C TYR A 83 -7.59 -4.94 -7.81
N PRO A 84 -8.33 -5.81 -7.11
CA PRO A 84 -9.48 -5.46 -6.26
C PRO A 84 -9.04 -4.63 -5.04
N LEU A 85 -10.01 -3.93 -4.44
CA LEU A 85 -9.89 -3.20 -3.17
C LEU A 85 -10.93 -3.77 -2.18
N PRO A 86 -10.65 -3.77 -0.87
CA PRO A 86 -11.66 -4.16 0.12
C PRO A 86 -12.93 -3.31 -0.01
N ASP A 87 -14.11 -3.87 0.27
CA ASP A 87 -15.39 -3.15 0.15
C ASP A 87 -15.45 -1.87 0.99
N LEU A 88 -14.87 -1.93 2.20
CA LEU A 88 -14.74 -0.78 3.10
C LEU A 88 -14.00 0.41 2.44
N MET A 89 -13.17 0.17 1.43
CA MET A 89 -12.44 1.25 0.74
C MET A 89 -13.36 2.22 0.03
N SER A 90 -14.57 1.81 -0.36
CA SER A 90 -15.50 2.72 -1.03
C SER A 90 -15.89 3.90 -0.16
N GLU A 91 -16.22 3.64 1.11
CA GLU A 91 -16.53 4.70 2.06
C GLU A 91 -15.28 5.51 2.44
N ILE A 92 -14.17 4.81 2.74
CA ILE A 92 -12.90 5.45 3.13
C ILE A 92 -12.40 6.42 2.05
N ILE A 93 -12.44 6.01 0.78
CA ILE A 93 -12.00 6.85 -0.34
C ILE A 93 -12.93 8.03 -0.55
N THR A 94 -14.25 7.83 -0.37
CA THR A 94 -15.22 8.94 -0.46
C THR A 94 -14.90 10.01 0.59
N GLN A 95 -14.72 9.62 1.86
CA GLN A 95 -14.36 10.55 2.93
C GLN A 95 -12.97 11.21 2.72
N PHE A 96 -12.05 10.50 2.08
CA PHE A 96 -10.69 11.01 1.85
C PHE A 96 -10.65 12.23 0.94
N PHE A 97 -11.58 12.37 0.00
CA PHE A 97 -11.62 13.57 -0.86
C PHE A 97 -12.07 14.83 -0.12
N ASP A 98 -12.81 14.66 0.98
CA ASP A 98 -13.23 15.76 1.86
C ASP A 98 -12.20 16.07 2.96
N ASP A 99 -11.24 15.17 3.18
CA ASP A 99 -10.18 15.37 4.17
C ASP A 99 -9.24 16.52 3.80
N PRO A 100 -8.59 17.17 4.78
CA PRO A 100 -7.52 18.11 4.52
C PRO A 100 -6.42 17.50 3.66
N LYS A 101 -5.70 18.35 2.93
CA LYS A 101 -4.57 17.93 2.08
C LYS A 101 -3.60 17.03 2.85
N PRO A 102 -3.15 15.91 2.27
CA PRO A 102 -2.19 15.02 2.93
C PRO A 102 -0.83 15.71 3.18
N PRO A 103 -0.08 15.28 4.21
CA PRO A 103 1.20 15.89 4.55
C PRO A 103 2.25 15.65 3.46
N SER A 104 3.39 16.33 3.57
CA SER A 104 4.55 16.02 2.73
C SER A 104 5.04 14.59 2.95
N LEU A 105 5.80 14.04 2.00
CA LEU A 105 6.40 12.71 2.14
C LEU A 105 7.28 12.62 3.41
N GLN A 106 8.00 13.69 3.72
CA GLN A 106 8.83 13.76 4.92
C GLN A 106 7.97 13.71 6.19
N GLY A 107 6.91 14.53 6.25
CA GLY A 107 5.99 14.54 7.40
C GLY A 107 5.28 13.20 7.58
N TRP A 108 4.87 12.55 6.49
CA TRP A 108 4.29 11.21 6.56
C TRP A 108 5.30 10.16 7.05
N ASN A 109 6.55 10.18 6.56
CA ASN A 109 7.58 9.27 7.03
C ASN A 109 7.93 9.49 8.51
N GLN A 110 7.95 10.75 8.98
CA GLN A 110 8.14 11.07 10.39
C GLN A 110 7.00 10.51 11.25
N ASN A 111 5.75 10.70 10.82
CA ASN A 111 4.59 10.13 11.50
C ASN A 111 4.64 8.60 11.57
N LEU A 112 4.93 7.92 10.45
CA LEU A 112 5.07 6.46 10.42
C LEU A 112 6.15 5.95 11.38
N LYS A 113 7.29 6.63 11.44
CA LYS A 113 8.37 6.27 12.38
C LYS A 113 7.98 6.53 13.82
N ARG A 114 7.26 7.61 14.11
CA ARG A 114 6.73 7.90 15.45
C ARG A 114 5.77 6.79 15.89
N TRP A 115 4.73 6.50 15.11
CA TRP A 115 3.79 5.42 15.41
C TRP A 115 4.50 4.07 15.53
N GLY A 116 5.41 3.75 14.61
CA GLY A 116 6.20 2.52 14.69
C GLY A 116 7.03 2.42 15.98
N ALA A 117 7.65 3.51 16.43
CA ALA A 117 8.41 3.53 17.68
C ALA A 117 7.50 3.38 18.91
N GLU A 118 6.36 4.07 18.94
CA GLU A 118 5.35 3.97 20.00
C GLU A 118 4.78 2.55 20.11
N SER A 119 4.60 1.89 18.97
CA SER A 119 4.15 0.51 18.80
C SER A 119 5.19 -0.58 19.09
N GLY A 120 6.45 -0.22 19.37
CA GLY A 120 7.54 -1.19 19.53
C GLY A 120 7.95 -1.92 18.23
N ILE A 121 7.63 -1.37 17.07
CA ILE A 121 8.02 -1.89 15.75
C ILE A 121 9.41 -1.36 15.38
N ASP A 122 10.26 -2.20 14.78
CA ASP A 122 11.55 -1.74 14.24
C ASP A 122 11.34 -0.66 13.17
N ILE A 123 11.79 0.55 13.46
CA ILE A 123 11.66 1.72 12.57
C ILE A 123 12.67 1.71 11.42
N LYS A 124 13.67 0.82 11.44
CA LYS A 124 14.66 0.70 10.36
C LYS A 124 13.94 0.44 9.05
N GLY A 125 14.26 1.21 8.01
CA GLY A 125 13.64 1.08 6.69
C GLY A 125 12.13 1.36 6.61
N LEU A 126 11.46 1.74 7.71
CA LEU A 126 10.04 2.09 7.73
C LEU A 126 9.81 3.43 7.03
N SER A 127 8.91 3.44 6.04
CA SER A 127 8.58 4.64 5.26
C SER A 127 7.28 4.46 4.48
N ALA A 128 6.85 5.49 3.74
CA ALA A 128 5.75 5.40 2.79
C ALA A 128 5.91 4.28 1.74
N LYS A 129 7.14 3.80 1.50
CA LYS A 129 7.38 2.67 0.59
C LYS A 129 7.01 1.33 1.23
N SER A 130 7.00 1.24 2.56
CA SER A 130 6.66 0.03 3.31
C SER A 130 5.25 -0.42 3.01
N THR A 131 4.26 0.48 3.02
CA THR A 131 2.86 0.15 2.70
C THR A 131 2.74 -0.54 1.33
N ARG A 132 3.28 0.10 0.29
CA ARG A 132 3.28 -0.43 -1.08
C ARG A 132 3.99 -1.77 -1.21
N LYS A 133 5.19 -1.91 -0.63
CA LYS A 133 5.96 -3.15 -0.73
C LYS A 133 5.34 -4.29 0.07
N SER A 134 4.66 -3.96 1.17
CA SER A 134 3.96 -4.94 2.01
C SER A 134 2.76 -5.50 1.27
N ILE A 135 1.85 -4.66 0.75
CA ILE A 135 0.70 -5.18 -0.02
C ILE A 135 1.15 -5.94 -1.27
N GLU A 136 2.22 -5.48 -1.95
CA GLU A 136 2.80 -6.22 -3.09
C GLU A 136 3.27 -7.62 -2.68
N SER A 137 3.96 -7.74 -1.54
CA SER A 137 4.40 -9.02 -0.98
C SER A 137 3.22 -9.90 -0.56
N TRP A 138 2.23 -9.32 0.10
CA TRP A 138 1.06 -10.02 0.61
C TRP A 138 0.21 -10.60 -0.51
N LEU A 139 0.00 -9.86 -1.61
CA LEU A 139 -0.72 -10.37 -2.78
C LEU A 139 -0.03 -11.60 -3.39
N ILE A 140 1.31 -11.61 -3.45
CA ILE A 140 2.08 -12.74 -3.95
C ILE A 140 1.96 -13.95 -3.01
N VAL A 141 2.11 -13.72 -1.70
CA VAL A 141 1.97 -14.76 -0.66
C VAL A 141 0.56 -15.36 -0.65
N ALA A 142 -0.45 -14.53 -0.89
CA ALA A 142 -1.85 -14.95 -1.01
C ALA A 142 -2.12 -15.78 -2.28
N GLY A 143 -1.20 -15.78 -3.25
CA GLY A 143 -1.33 -16.54 -4.50
C GLY A 143 -1.96 -15.76 -5.65
N MET A 144 -2.06 -14.43 -5.55
CA MET A 144 -2.56 -13.61 -6.66
C MET A 144 -1.64 -13.78 -7.89
N PRO A 145 -2.21 -13.95 -9.10
CA PRO A 145 -1.41 -14.10 -10.31
C PRO A 145 -0.42 -12.92 -10.48
N LEU A 146 0.85 -13.23 -10.73
CA LEU A 146 1.92 -12.23 -10.76
C LEU A 146 1.67 -11.13 -11.80
N ASN A 147 1.07 -11.48 -12.95
CA ASN A 147 0.68 -10.52 -13.98
C ASN A 147 -0.31 -9.47 -13.45
N ILE A 148 -1.28 -9.87 -12.62
CA ILE A 148 -2.22 -8.94 -12.00
C ILE A 148 -1.50 -8.04 -10.99
N VAL A 149 -0.62 -8.60 -10.16
CA VAL A 149 0.22 -7.82 -9.24
C VAL A 149 1.09 -6.81 -9.99
N TYR A 150 1.71 -7.20 -11.12
CA TYR A 150 2.52 -6.31 -11.96
C TYR A 150 1.73 -5.13 -12.49
N LEU A 151 0.57 -5.39 -13.10
CA LEU A 151 -0.29 -4.37 -13.69
C LEU A 151 -0.78 -3.40 -12.62
N ARG A 152 -1.26 -3.93 -11.48
CA ARG A 152 -1.73 -3.16 -10.33
C ARG A 152 -0.65 -2.23 -9.75
N GLN A 153 0.58 -2.73 -9.66
CA GLN A 153 1.71 -1.96 -9.14
C GLN A 153 2.32 -1.03 -10.20
N GLY A 154 2.07 -1.22 -11.49
CA GLY A 154 2.70 -0.46 -12.57
C GLY A 154 4.20 -0.74 -12.64
N HIS A 155 4.55 -2.03 -12.66
CA HIS A 155 5.91 -2.52 -12.90
C HIS A 155 6.06 -2.94 -14.37
N THR A 156 7.16 -2.56 -15.00
CA THR A 156 7.39 -2.77 -16.44
C THR A 156 8.22 -4.02 -16.76
N GLU A 157 8.87 -4.64 -15.77
CA GLU A 157 9.73 -5.80 -15.96
C GLU A 157 9.43 -6.89 -14.93
N LEU A 158 9.33 -8.14 -15.41
CA LEU A 158 9.26 -9.37 -14.62
C LEU A 158 10.36 -9.45 -13.53
N THR A 159 11.50 -8.80 -13.76
CA THR A 159 12.65 -8.76 -12.85
C THR A 159 12.34 -8.14 -11.49
N SER A 160 11.23 -7.41 -11.33
CA SER A 160 10.91 -6.74 -10.07
C SER A 160 10.37 -7.67 -8.97
N LEU A 161 9.82 -8.85 -9.31
CA LEU A 161 9.24 -9.77 -8.32
C LEU A 161 10.12 -10.92 -7.83
N LYS A 162 11.28 -11.17 -8.48
CA LYS A 162 12.28 -12.12 -7.94
C LYS A 162 12.76 -11.76 -6.53
N HIS A 163 12.59 -10.50 -6.11
CA HIS A 163 12.95 -10.02 -4.77
C HIS A 163 11.88 -10.25 -3.70
N TYR A 164 10.65 -10.62 -4.07
CA TYR A 164 9.53 -10.81 -3.13
C TYR A 164 9.10 -12.28 -3.06
N GLN A 165 9.54 -13.12 -4.02
CA GLN A 165 9.52 -14.58 -3.87
C GLN A 165 10.56 -14.98 -2.82
N GLY A 166 10.16 -15.75 -1.81
CA GLY A 166 11.05 -16.22 -0.75
C GLY A 166 11.20 -15.28 0.45
N LEU A 167 10.28 -14.32 0.63
CA LEU A 167 10.24 -13.56 1.89
C LEU A 167 9.92 -14.51 3.06
N PRO A 168 10.60 -14.34 4.21
CA PRO A 168 10.55 -15.29 5.32
C PRO A 168 9.29 -15.12 6.17
N PHE A 169 8.11 -15.01 5.55
CA PHE A 169 6.85 -15.08 6.28
C PHE A 169 6.69 -16.49 6.89
N THR A 170 6.32 -16.53 8.16
CA THR A 170 5.90 -17.76 8.85
C THR A 170 4.59 -18.28 8.28
N ASP A 171 4.27 -19.55 8.51
CA ASP A 171 3.02 -20.13 8.01
C ASP A 171 1.78 -19.48 8.63
N THR A 172 1.85 -19.06 9.90
CA THR A 172 0.81 -18.27 10.56
C THR A 172 0.57 -16.94 9.84
N GLU A 173 1.64 -16.19 9.55
CA GLU A 173 1.52 -14.93 8.81
C GLU A 173 0.96 -15.14 7.40
N LYS A 174 1.36 -16.21 6.70
CA LYS A 174 0.80 -16.54 5.38
C LYS A 174 -0.71 -16.81 5.47
N GLN A 175 -1.17 -17.51 6.50
CA GLN A 175 -2.61 -17.76 6.72
C GLN A 175 -3.37 -16.47 7.01
N GLU A 176 -2.83 -15.59 7.86
CA GLU A 176 -3.42 -14.29 8.15
C GLU A 176 -3.49 -13.40 6.91
N ILE A 177 -2.42 -13.34 6.11
CA ILE A 177 -2.39 -12.64 4.83
C ILE A 177 -3.50 -13.14 3.92
N LYS A 178 -3.65 -14.46 3.75
CA LYS A 178 -4.72 -15.06 2.94
C LYS A 178 -6.10 -14.69 3.45
N LYS A 179 -6.31 -14.71 4.77
CA LYS A 179 -7.58 -14.31 5.39
C LYS A 179 -7.90 -12.84 5.11
N MET A 180 -6.93 -11.95 5.31
CA MET A 180 -7.09 -10.51 5.06
C MET A 180 -7.32 -10.19 3.59
N LEU A 181 -6.78 -10.99 2.67
CA LEU A 181 -6.94 -10.86 1.22
C LEU A 181 -8.01 -11.78 0.62
N SER A 182 -8.87 -12.40 1.44
CA SER A 182 -9.90 -13.32 0.97
C SER A 182 -10.91 -12.69 0.00
N PHE A 183 -11.07 -11.37 0.03
CA PHE A 183 -11.89 -10.62 -0.93
C PHE A 183 -11.25 -10.51 -2.33
N CYS A 184 -9.97 -10.89 -2.49
CA CYS A 184 -9.21 -10.81 -3.74
C CYS A 184 -9.03 -12.16 -4.46
N LEU A 185 -9.28 -13.28 -3.76
CA LEU A 185 -8.97 -14.64 -4.18
C LEU A 185 -10.25 -15.37 -4.59
#